data_AF-A0A2J8HXN6-F1
#
_entry.id   AF-A0A2J8HXN6-F1
#
_cell.length_a   1.000
_cell.length_b   1.000
_cell.length_c   1.000
_cell.angle_alpha   90.00
_cell.angle_beta   90.00
_cell.angle_gamma   90.00
#
_symmetry.space_group_name_H-M   'P 1'
#
loop_
_entity.id
_entity.type
_entity.pdbx_description
1 polymer ?
#
loop_
_entity_poly.entity_id
_entity_poly.type
_entity_poly.pdbx_seq_one_letter_code
_entity_poly.pdbx_strand_id
1 'polypeptide(L)'
;MAITVNTNVSALVAQRHLNSATEMLNQSLERLSSGKKINSAKDDAAGLQISNRLETQMRGLDVAVRNANDGVSIMQTAEGAMQESTNLLQRMRDLSLQSANGSNSKAERIALQEEMAALNDELNRIAETTSFGGRKLLNGTFGQSSFQIGASSGEAVQLSLKNMRSDSIDMGGFSYVGRRSLDEQWQVSKGSNQLMIQYVDASGKESSINIHAKEGDDVEELATYINGQTDELSASVNEDGQLQIFMAGKETSGTLSFSGSLAEELQMDLKGYESVNDLDIRSAGGAQRAVSVLDTALQYVDSHRAELGALQNRFSHAINNLDNVHENLAASNSRIKDADYAKETTQMIKQQILQQVSTSILAQAKKQPNMALSLLG
;
A
#
# COMPACT_ATOMS: atom_id res chain seq x y z
N MET A 1 -36.42 75.07 -8.42
CA MET A 1 -37.12 73.87 -7.95
C MET A 1 -38.56 74.25 -7.69
N ALA A 2 -39.52 73.63 -8.38
CA ALA A 2 -40.93 73.86 -8.09
C ALA A 2 -41.25 73.26 -6.70
N ILE A 3 -41.78 74.07 -5.78
CA ILE A 3 -42.18 73.62 -4.45
C ILE A 3 -43.58 73.01 -4.59
N THR A 4 -43.65 71.68 -4.69
CA THR A 4 -44.91 70.93 -4.70
C THR A 4 -45.24 70.46 -3.29
N VAL A 5 -46.35 70.94 -2.72
CA VAL A 5 -46.73 70.72 -1.31
C VAL A 5 -47.33 69.32 -1.08
N ASN A 6 -48.13 68.81 -2.02
CA ASN A 6 -48.80 67.50 -1.89
C ASN A 6 -47.87 66.30 -2.17
N THR A 7 -46.86 66.46 -3.02
CA THR A 7 -45.91 65.39 -3.34
C THR A 7 -44.50 65.90 -3.08
N ASN A 8 -43.95 65.52 -1.92
CA ASN A 8 -42.61 65.91 -1.52
C ASN A 8 -41.59 64.92 -2.08
N VAL A 9 -41.10 65.22 -3.29
CA VAL A 9 -40.10 64.40 -3.99
C VAL A 9 -38.80 64.29 -3.20
N SER A 10 -38.37 65.37 -2.51
CA SER A 10 -37.16 65.36 -1.67
C SER A 10 -37.26 64.38 -0.50
N ALA A 11 -38.43 64.30 0.15
CA ALA A 11 -38.66 63.33 1.22
C ALA A 11 -38.72 61.89 0.71
N LEU A 12 -39.33 61.65 -0.48
CA LEU A 12 -39.37 60.32 -1.09
C LEU A 12 -37.97 59.82 -1.50
N VAL A 13 -37.12 60.71 -2.03
CA VAL A 13 -35.73 60.40 -2.37
C VAL A 13 -34.92 60.09 -1.10
N ALA A 14 -35.04 60.92 -0.05
CA ALA A 14 -34.37 60.68 1.23
C ALA A 14 -34.82 59.36 1.88
N GLN A 15 -36.11 59.01 1.81
CA GLN A 15 -36.64 57.74 2.30
C GLN A 15 -36.10 56.53 1.51
N ARG A 16 -35.97 56.64 0.17
CA ARG A 16 -35.37 55.58 -0.65
C ARG A 16 -33.91 55.33 -0.28
N HIS A 17 -33.14 56.39 -0.06
CA HIS A 17 -31.75 56.27 0.40
C HIS A 17 -31.65 55.68 1.80
N LEU A 18 -32.55 56.05 2.73
CA LEU A 18 -32.61 55.48 4.06
C LEU A 18 -32.90 53.97 4.04
N ASN A 19 -33.89 53.54 3.25
CA ASN A 19 -34.21 52.12 3.10
C ASN A 19 -33.03 51.34 2.51
N SER A 20 -32.41 51.87 1.44
CA SER A 20 -31.24 51.25 0.81
C SER A 20 -30.05 51.15 1.76
N ALA A 21 -29.77 52.18 2.57
CA ALA A 21 -28.71 52.15 3.58
C ALA A 21 -29.00 51.12 4.69
N THR A 22 -30.27 50.98 5.10
CA THR A 22 -30.70 50.01 6.11
C THR A 22 -30.58 48.57 5.61
N GLU A 23 -30.96 48.30 4.36
CA GLU A 23 -30.78 47.00 3.71
C GLU A 23 -29.29 46.61 3.61
N MET A 24 -28.44 47.53 3.14
CA MET A 24 -27.00 47.28 3.07
C MET A 24 -26.35 47.11 4.44
N LEU A 25 -26.81 47.85 5.46
CA LEU A 25 -26.35 47.68 6.84
C LEU A 25 -26.68 46.28 7.36
N ASN A 26 -27.92 45.82 7.18
CA ASN A 26 -28.34 44.48 7.58
C ASN A 26 -27.53 43.38 6.86
N GLN A 27 -27.20 43.58 5.58
CA GLN A 27 -26.35 42.65 4.83
C GLN A 27 -24.92 42.60 5.38
N SER A 28 -24.30 43.74 5.68
CA SER A 28 -22.97 43.76 6.31
C SER A 28 -22.98 43.15 7.71
N LEU A 29 -24.05 43.34 8.49
CA LEU A 29 -24.22 42.67 9.79
C LEU A 29 -24.33 41.15 9.63
N GLU A 30 -25.11 40.66 8.65
CA GLU A 30 -25.23 39.22 8.32
C GLU A 30 -23.86 38.63 7.95
N ARG A 31 -23.08 39.33 7.12
CA ARG A 31 -21.74 38.89 6.71
C ARG A 31 -20.71 38.92 7.84
N LEU A 32 -20.71 39.96 8.68
CA LEU A 32 -19.83 40.05 9.84
C LEU A 32 -20.15 38.99 10.90
N SER A 33 -21.44 38.70 11.10
CA SER A 33 -21.88 37.68 12.06
C SER A 33 -21.59 36.26 11.59
N SER A 34 -21.73 35.99 10.29
CA SER A 34 -21.50 34.66 9.70
C SER A 34 -20.03 34.40 9.35
N GLY A 35 -19.22 35.46 9.23
CA GLY A 35 -17.87 35.40 8.65
C GLY A 35 -17.85 35.12 7.15
N LYS A 36 -19.01 35.07 6.48
CA LYS A 36 -19.16 34.67 5.08
C LYS A 36 -19.68 35.83 4.25
N LYS A 37 -19.04 36.07 3.11
CA LYS A 37 -19.49 36.99 2.06
C LYS A 37 -20.76 36.47 1.37
N ILE A 38 -20.87 35.15 1.20
CA ILE A 38 -22.00 34.47 0.55
C ILE A 38 -22.75 33.65 1.59
N ASN A 39 -23.91 34.13 2.03
CA ASN A 39 -24.76 33.43 3.00
C ASN A 39 -25.93 32.70 2.35
N SER A 40 -26.40 33.18 1.21
CA SER A 40 -27.51 32.58 0.48
C SER A 40 -27.33 32.72 -1.04
N ALA A 41 -28.12 31.99 -1.81
CA ALA A 41 -28.08 32.04 -3.28
C ALA A 41 -28.42 33.44 -3.85
N LYS A 42 -29.06 34.31 -3.04
CA LYS A 42 -29.36 35.71 -3.42
C LYS A 42 -28.10 36.56 -3.54
N ASP A 43 -27.04 36.21 -2.81
CA ASP A 43 -25.82 37.02 -2.72
C ASP A 43 -24.90 36.76 -3.92
N ASP A 44 -24.72 35.49 -4.29
CA ASP A 44 -23.99 35.05 -5.49
C ASP A 44 -24.30 33.58 -5.78
N ALA A 45 -25.18 33.31 -6.75
CA ALA A 45 -25.59 31.95 -7.10
C ALA A 45 -24.43 31.11 -7.68
N ALA A 46 -23.58 31.72 -8.52
CA ALA A 46 -22.46 31.03 -9.15
C ALA A 46 -21.34 30.76 -8.12
N GLY A 47 -21.02 31.76 -7.28
CA GLY A 47 -20.05 31.62 -6.19
C GLY A 47 -20.48 30.56 -5.18
N LEU A 48 -21.77 30.50 -4.82
CA LEU A 48 -22.31 29.47 -3.94
C LEU A 48 -22.20 28.07 -4.57
N GLN A 49 -22.51 27.92 -5.86
CA GLN A 49 -22.39 26.64 -6.56
C GLN A 49 -20.94 26.14 -6.60
N ILE A 50 -19.99 27.01 -6.91
CA ILE A 50 -18.56 26.67 -6.92
C ILE A 50 -18.11 26.30 -5.50
N SER A 51 -18.49 27.09 -4.49
CA SER A 51 -18.18 26.82 -3.09
C SER A 51 -18.71 25.44 -2.64
N ASN A 52 -19.96 25.10 -2.98
CA ASN A 52 -20.55 23.80 -2.64
C ASN A 52 -19.78 22.64 -3.30
N ARG A 53 -19.32 22.81 -4.56
CA ARG A 53 -18.48 21.81 -5.24
C ARG A 53 -17.12 21.66 -4.56
N LEU A 54 -16.46 22.77 -4.21
CA LEU A 54 -15.18 22.75 -3.49
C LEU A 54 -15.34 22.08 -2.11
N GLU A 55 -16.39 22.39 -1.36
CA GLU A 55 -16.69 21.74 -0.09
C GLU A 55 -16.93 20.23 -0.24
N THR A 56 -17.63 19.81 -1.29
CA THR A 56 -17.86 18.39 -1.58
C THR A 56 -16.54 17.68 -1.89
N GLN A 57 -15.67 18.31 -2.69
CA GLN A 57 -14.34 17.78 -2.99
C GLN A 57 -13.46 17.68 -1.75
N MET A 58 -13.41 18.72 -0.91
CA MET A 58 -12.65 18.72 0.35
C MET A 58 -13.08 17.58 1.27
N ARG A 59 -14.40 17.41 1.49
CA ARG A 59 -14.91 16.27 2.28
C ARG A 59 -14.56 14.91 1.67
N GLY A 60 -14.52 14.84 0.34
CA GLY A 60 -14.05 13.64 -0.37
C GLY A 60 -12.57 13.35 -0.10
N LEU A 61 -11.72 14.38 -0.11
CA LEU A 61 -10.30 14.28 0.23
C LEU A 61 -10.09 13.87 1.70
N ASP A 62 -10.88 14.40 2.65
CA ASP A 62 -10.81 14.00 4.07
C ASP A 62 -11.10 12.50 4.27
N VAL A 63 -12.06 11.96 3.52
CA VAL A 63 -12.36 10.52 3.53
C VAL A 63 -11.22 9.74 2.85
N ALA A 64 -10.69 10.24 1.73
CA ALA A 64 -9.58 9.61 1.03
C ALA A 64 -8.32 9.51 1.89
N VAL A 65 -7.96 10.56 2.64
CA VAL A 65 -6.82 10.56 3.57
C VAL A 65 -7.06 9.54 4.69
N ARG A 66 -8.27 9.45 5.25
CA ARG A 66 -8.58 8.41 6.25
C ARG A 66 -8.46 6.99 5.67
N ASN A 67 -9.04 6.74 4.50
CA ASN A 67 -8.93 5.44 3.82
C ASN A 67 -7.47 5.08 3.51
N ALA A 68 -6.64 6.07 3.14
CA ALA A 68 -5.23 5.85 2.90
C ALA A 68 -4.49 5.47 4.19
N ASN A 69 -4.79 6.12 5.31
CA ASN A 69 -4.24 5.77 6.62
C ASN A 69 -4.68 4.37 7.10
N ASP A 70 -5.92 3.97 6.81
CA ASP A 70 -6.39 2.60 7.07
C ASP A 70 -5.59 1.58 6.25
N GLY A 71 -5.33 1.87 4.97
CA GLY A 71 -4.46 1.07 4.10
C GLY A 71 -3.04 0.93 4.66
N VAL A 72 -2.45 2.03 5.14
CA VAL A 72 -1.13 2.03 5.80
C VAL A 72 -1.15 1.16 7.07
N SER A 73 -2.19 1.27 7.89
CA SER A 73 -2.32 0.49 9.12
C SER A 73 -2.41 -1.01 8.85
N ILE A 74 -3.13 -1.41 7.80
CA ILE A 74 -3.21 -2.81 7.35
C ILE A 74 -1.84 -3.30 6.91
N MET A 75 -1.13 -2.53 6.07
CA MET A 75 0.20 -2.90 5.59
C MET A 75 1.22 -3.00 6.73
N GLN A 76 1.17 -2.10 7.71
CA GLN A 76 2.05 -2.17 8.89
C GLN A 76 1.76 -3.39 9.77
N THR A 77 0.49 -3.74 9.93
CA THR A 77 0.09 -4.94 10.68
C THR A 77 0.59 -6.21 9.97
N ALA A 78 0.43 -6.27 8.65
CA ALA A 78 0.94 -7.37 7.84
C ALA A 78 2.48 -7.46 7.90
N GLU A 79 3.17 -6.31 7.77
CA GLU A 79 4.63 -6.24 7.81
C GLU A 79 5.21 -6.71 9.15
N GLY A 80 4.61 -6.30 10.27
CA GLY A 80 5.05 -6.76 11.60
C GLY A 80 4.90 -8.28 11.77
N ALA A 81 3.82 -8.86 11.26
CA ALA A 81 3.64 -10.32 11.29
C ALA A 81 4.61 -11.06 10.34
N MET A 82 4.93 -10.48 9.18
CA MET A 82 5.93 -11.03 8.27
C MET A 82 7.35 -10.95 8.82
N GLN A 83 7.65 -9.93 9.64
CA GLN A 83 8.92 -9.86 10.35
C GLN A 83 9.09 -11.04 11.32
N GLU A 84 8.05 -11.38 12.08
CA GLU A 84 8.10 -12.58 12.94
C GLU A 84 8.20 -13.88 12.12
N SER A 85 7.47 -13.96 10.99
CA SER A 85 7.60 -15.10 10.07
C SER A 85 9.03 -15.25 9.55
N THR A 86 9.71 -14.14 9.27
CA THR A 86 11.12 -14.11 8.86
C THR A 86 12.03 -14.64 9.97
N ASN A 87 11.83 -14.21 11.22
CA ASN A 87 12.60 -14.69 12.38
C ASN A 87 12.45 -16.20 12.58
N LEU A 88 11.22 -16.73 12.43
CA LEU A 88 10.94 -18.17 12.54
C LEU A 88 11.62 -18.95 11.42
N LEU A 89 11.52 -18.49 10.16
CA LEU A 89 12.19 -19.13 9.02
C LEU A 89 13.73 -19.13 9.18
N GLN A 90 14.30 -18.03 9.69
CA GLN A 90 15.73 -17.98 10.02
C GLN A 90 16.10 -19.01 11.10
N ARG A 91 15.28 -19.14 12.16
CA ARG A 91 15.49 -20.16 13.19
C ARG A 91 15.38 -21.58 12.63
N MET A 92 14.39 -21.85 11.77
CA MET A 92 14.25 -23.13 11.07
C MET A 92 15.49 -23.43 10.21
N ARG A 93 16.07 -22.40 9.59
CA ARG A 93 17.29 -22.52 8.79
C ARG A 93 18.49 -22.87 9.66
N ASP A 94 18.63 -22.24 10.82
CA ASP A 94 19.68 -22.57 11.79
C ASP A 94 19.56 -24.02 12.26
N LEU A 95 18.35 -24.50 12.55
CA LEU A 95 18.11 -25.90 12.93
C LEU A 95 18.45 -26.87 11.80
N SER A 96 18.18 -26.49 10.54
CA SER A 96 18.55 -27.27 9.37
C SER A 96 20.07 -27.38 9.24
N LEU A 97 20.79 -26.26 9.35
CA LEU A 97 22.25 -26.26 9.35
C LEU A 97 22.84 -27.03 10.53
N GLN A 98 22.23 -26.91 11.71
CA GLN A 98 22.63 -27.68 12.88
C GLN A 98 22.45 -29.18 12.63
N SER A 99 21.30 -29.62 12.11
CA SER A 99 21.01 -31.03 11.85
C SER A 99 21.88 -31.63 10.74
N ALA A 100 22.28 -30.81 9.76
CA ALA A 100 23.19 -31.19 8.67
C ALA A 100 24.59 -31.56 9.17
N ASN A 101 25.00 -31.14 10.37
CA ASN A 101 26.30 -31.52 10.93
C ASN A 101 26.35 -33.03 11.24
N GLY A 102 27.37 -33.71 10.72
CA GLY A 102 27.59 -35.15 10.86
C GLY A 102 27.90 -35.62 12.29
N SER A 103 28.22 -34.70 13.21
CA SER A 103 28.42 -35.07 14.63
C SER A 103 27.13 -35.34 15.40
N ASN A 104 25.97 -34.97 14.87
CA ASN A 104 24.69 -35.21 15.56
C ASN A 104 24.23 -36.65 15.44
N SER A 105 23.76 -37.19 16.54
CA SER A 105 23.06 -38.46 16.62
C SER A 105 21.65 -38.38 16.03
N LYS A 106 21.08 -39.53 15.69
CA LYS A 106 19.67 -39.63 15.25
C LYS A 106 18.68 -39.09 16.29
N ALA A 107 18.98 -39.28 17.58
CA ALA A 107 18.13 -38.78 18.66
C ALA A 107 18.12 -37.24 18.72
N GLU A 108 19.28 -36.60 18.54
CA GLU A 108 19.39 -35.13 18.48
C GLU A 108 18.65 -34.58 17.26
N ARG A 109 18.77 -35.23 16.09
CA ARG A 109 18.03 -34.80 14.89
C ARG A 109 16.52 -34.94 15.02
N ILE A 110 16.04 -35.95 15.76
CA ILE A 110 14.61 -36.06 16.08
C ILE A 110 14.17 -34.89 16.96
N ALA A 111 14.96 -34.52 17.97
CA ALA A 111 14.64 -33.35 18.81
C ALA A 111 14.65 -32.03 18.01
N LEU A 112 15.60 -31.84 17.08
CA LEU A 112 15.62 -30.70 16.17
C LEU A 112 14.38 -30.67 15.26
N GLN A 113 13.93 -31.83 14.77
CA GLN A 113 12.70 -31.94 13.99
C GLN A 113 11.45 -31.56 14.80
N GLU A 114 11.40 -31.91 16.08
CA GLU A 114 10.29 -31.50 16.97
C GLU A 114 10.25 -29.97 17.14
N GLU A 115 11.41 -29.32 17.32
CA GLU A 115 11.49 -27.85 17.34
C GLU A 115 11.07 -27.24 16.00
N MET A 116 11.52 -27.83 14.88
CA MET A 116 11.12 -27.40 13.54
C MET A 116 9.61 -27.49 13.31
N ALA A 117 8.97 -28.57 13.77
CA ALA A 117 7.53 -28.74 13.67
C ALA A 117 6.77 -27.67 14.49
N ALA A 118 7.25 -27.35 15.70
CA ALA A 118 6.65 -26.30 16.52
C ALA A 118 6.79 -24.90 15.88
N LEU A 119 7.93 -24.60 15.25
CA LEU A 119 8.13 -23.35 14.51
C LEU A 119 7.22 -23.27 13.28
N ASN A 120 7.03 -24.38 12.57
CA ASN A 120 6.10 -24.47 11.44
C ASN A 120 4.64 -24.23 11.88
N ASP A 121 4.22 -24.82 13.00
CA ASP A 121 2.90 -24.57 13.58
C ASP A 121 2.72 -23.10 13.96
N GLU A 122 3.76 -22.47 14.54
CA GLU A 122 3.73 -21.06 14.89
C GLU A 122 3.68 -20.14 13.66
N LEU A 123 4.40 -20.47 12.60
CA LEU A 123 4.34 -19.74 11.32
C LEU A 123 2.92 -19.79 10.73
N ASN A 124 2.29 -20.96 10.72
CA ASN A 124 0.89 -21.11 10.31
C ASN A 124 -0.08 -20.37 11.24
N ARG A 125 0.17 -20.38 12.55
CA ARG A 125 -0.62 -19.63 13.52
C ARG A 125 -0.54 -18.14 13.27
N ILE A 126 0.64 -17.58 12.99
CA ILE A 126 0.80 -16.15 12.63
C ILE A 126 0.00 -15.84 11.38
N ALA A 127 0.12 -16.65 10.33
CA ALA A 127 -0.63 -16.45 9.09
C ALA A 127 -2.16 -16.46 9.31
N GLU A 128 -2.67 -17.39 10.12
CA GLU A 128 -4.10 -17.55 10.41
C GLU A 128 -4.66 -16.56 11.44
N THR A 129 -3.86 -16.08 12.36
CA THR A 129 -4.33 -15.18 13.43
C THR A 129 -4.23 -13.71 13.07
N THR A 130 -3.26 -13.32 12.24
CA THR A 130 -3.04 -11.93 11.83
C THR A 130 -4.27 -11.37 11.11
N SER A 131 -4.87 -10.34 11.70
CA SER A 131 -6.12 -9.77 11.22
C SER A 131 -6.22 -8.27 11.48
N PHE A 132 -6.97 -7.58 10.62
CA PHE A 132 -7.33 -6.17 10.78
C PHE A 132 -8.83 -6.03 10.54
N GLY A 133 -9.55 -5.43 11.49
CA GLY A 133 -11.01 -5.27 11.38
C GLY A 133 -11.77 -6.58 11.16
N GLY A 134 -11.27 -7.71 11.69
CA GLY A 134 -11.85 -9.04 11.52
C GLY A 134 -11.50 -9.75 10.20
N ARG A 135 -10.80 -9.08 9.27
CA ARG A 135 -10.33 -9.69 8.02
C ARG A 135 -8.93 -10.28 8.22
N LYS A 136 -8.72 -11.52 7.77
CA LYS A 136 -7.42 -12.18 7.79
C LYS A 136 -6.52 -11.61 6.69
N LEU A 137 -5.26 -11.40 7.02
CA LEU A 137 -4.32 -10.69 6.14
C LEU A 137 -3.41 -11.65 5.36
N LEU A 138 -2.91 -12.70 6.01
CA LEU A 138 -1.76 -13.48 5.53
C LEU A 138 -2.07 -14.95 5.22
N ASN A 139 -3.30 -15.43 5.39
CA ASN A 139 -3.69 -16.82 5.11
C ASN A 139 -4.20 -17.07 3.68
N GLY A 140 -3.97 -16.12 2.76
CA GLY A 140 -4.44 -16.19 1.37
C GLY A 140 -5.90 -15.77 1.15
N THR A 141 -6.72 -15.61 2.19
CA THR A 141 -8.14 -15.21 2.04
C THR A 141 -8.32 -13.71 1.78
N PHE A 142 -7.29 -12.89 2.02
CA PHE A 142 -7.36 -11.44 1.83
C PHE A 142 -7.65 -11.03 0.38
N GLY A 143 -7.12 -11.80 -0.58
CA GLY A 143 -7.26 -11.54 -2.01
C GLY A 143 -6.75 -10.15 -2.41
N GLN A 144 -7.59 -9.41 -3.13
CA GLN A 144 -7.34 -8.01 -3.50
C GLN A 144 -8.33 -7.09 -2.80
N SER A 145 -7.84 -6.00 -2.24
CA SER A 145 -8.66 -4.93 -1.66
C SER A 145 -8.35 -3.61 -2.35
N SER A 146 -9.38 -2.89 -2.80
CA SER A 146 -9.25 -1.55 -3.37
C SER A 146 -9.46 -0.48 -2.30
N PHE A 147 -8.49 0.41 -2.14
CA PHE A 147 -8.60 1.58 -1.26
C PHE A 147 -8.87 2.82 -2.10
N GLN A 148 -10.03 3.44 -1.89
CA GLN A 148 -10.38 4.71 -2.53
C GLN A 148 -9.60 5.85 -1.85
N ILE A 149 -8.54 6.32 -2.51
CA ILE A 149 -7.61 7.33 -1.99
C ILE A 149 -7.70 8.64 -2.77
N GLY A 150 -8.85 8.92 -3.38
CA GLY A 150 -9.13 10.18 -4.05
C GLY A 150 -10.60 10.58 -3.94
N ALA A 151 -10.91 11.80 -4.34
CA ALA A 151 -12.24 12.39 -4.24
C ALA A 151 -13.20 11.97 -5.36
N SER A 152 -12.68 11.37 -6.44
CA SER A 152 -13.46 10.97 -7.62
C SER A 152 -13.47 9.45 -7.84
N SER A 153 -14.52 8.95 -8.47
CA SER A 153 -14.63 7.53 -8.84
C SER A 153 -13.44 7.08 -9.70
N GLY A 154 -12.82 5.95 -9.34
CA GLY A 154 -11.69 5.36 -10.07
C GLY A 154 -10.31 5.72 -9.51
N GLU A 155 -10.22 6.61 -8.53
CA GLU A 155 -8.97 6.98 -7.83
C GLU A 155 -8.61 5.99 -6.71
N ALA A 156 -8.68 4.69 -7.02
CA ALA A 156 -8.43 3.62 -6.06
C ALA A 156 -7.05 2.97 -6.27
N VAL A 157 -6.40 2.57 -5.17
CA VAL A 157 -5.18 1.76 -5.19
C VAL A 157 -5.50 0.36 -4.71
N GLN A 158 -5.05 -0.63 -5.49
CA GLN A 158 -5.25 -2.04 -5.18
C GLN A 158 -4.11 -2.54 -4.30
N LEU A 159 -4.46 -3.17 -3.19
CA LEU A 159 -3.56 -3.87 -2.28
C LEU A 159 -3.85 -5.36 -2.38
N SER A 160 -2.81 -6.14 -2.64
CA SER A 160 -2.83 -7.59 -2.55
C SER A 160 -1.88 -8.04 -1.45
N LEU A 161 -2.34 -8.94 -0.58
CA LEU A 161 -1.50 -9.62 0.39
C LEU A 161 -1.36 -11.08 0.00
N LYS A 162 -0.11 -11.56 -0.04
CA LYS A 162 0.23 -12.92 -0.43
C LYS A 162 0.03 -13.89 0.74
N ASN A 163 -0.16 -15.17 0.44
CA ASN A 163 -0.30 -16.21 1.46
C ASN A 163 1.06 -16.54 2.09
N MET A 164 1.15 -16.47 3.42
CA MET A 164 2.35 -16.73 4.22
C MET A 164 2.29 -18.06 4.99
N ARG A 165 1.31 -18.91 4.72
CA ARG A 165 1.27 -20.26 5.32
C ARG A 165 2.41 -21.14 4.76
N SER A 166 2.91 -22.05 5.57
CA SER A 166 4.02 -22.94 5.19
C SER A 166 3.66 -24.01 4.16
N ASP A 167 2.37 -24.27 3.97
CA ASP A 167 1.82 -25.16 2.93
C ASP A 167 1.60 -24.44 1.59
N SER A 168 1.97 -23.16 1.48
CA SER A 168 1.87 -22.41 0.23
C SER A 168 2.89 -22.89 -0.81
N ILE A 169 2.42 -23.09 -2.05
CA ILE A 169 3.25 -23.44 -3.22
C ILE A 169 4.17 -22.30 -3.68
N ASP A 170 4.01 -21.10 -3.13
CA ASP A 170 4.89 -19.99 -3.49
C ASP A 170 6.18 -19.98 -2.64
N MET A 171 6.22 -20.74 -1.54
CA MET A 171 7.35 -20.83 -0.60
C MET A 171 8.21 -22.08 -0.80
N GLY A 172 7.85 -22.97 -1.72
CA GLY A 172 8.54 -24.25 -1.95
C GLY A 172 9.13 -24.39 -3.35
N GLY A 173 9.43 -25.63 -3.73
CA GLY A 173 9.99 -25.94 -5.04
C GLY A 173 10.05 -27.43 -5.36
N PHE A 174 10.59 -27.75 -6.53
CA PHE A 174 10.76 -29.12 -6.99
C PHE A 174 12.09 -29.69 -6.52
N SER A 175 12.04 -30.91 -6.00
CA SER A 175 13.17 -31.65 -5.44
C SER A 175 13.44 -32.90 -6.27
N TYR A 176 14.70 -33.12 -6.63
CA TYR A 176 15.19 -34.24 -7.43
C TYR A 176 16.31 -34.95 -6.69
N VAL A 177 16.36 -36.27 -6.81
CA VAL A 177 17.40 -37.10 -6.19
C VAL A 177 17.92 -38.10 -7.21
N GLY A 178 19.24 -38.26 -7.29
CA GLY A 178 19.87 -39.29 -8.10
C GLY A 178 19.52 -40.69 -7.58
N ARG A 179 19.10 -41.60 -8.47
CA ARG A 179 18.78 -42.99 -8.07
C ARG A 179 20.03 -43.77 -7.69
N ARG A 180 21.17 -43.40 -8.25
CA ARG A 180 22.45 -44.05 -7.99
C ARG A 180 23.08 -43.48 -6.73
N SER A 181 23.35 -44.35 -5.76
CA SER A 181 24.28 -44.08 -4.66
C SER A 181 25.70 -44.17 -5.24
N LEU A 182 26.41 -43.04 -5.22
CA LEU A 182 27.79 -42.96 -5.66
C LEU A 182 28.68 -43.26 -4.46
N ASP A 183 29.66 -44.15 -4.66
CA ASP A 183 30.62 -44.47 -3.61
C ASP A 183 31.68 -43.37 -3.48
N GLU A 184 32.45 -43.39 -2.38
CA GLU A 184 33.53 -42.41 -2.11
C GLU A 184 34.66 -42.42 -3.16
N GLN A 185 34.69 -43.40 -4.07
CA GLN A 185 35.68 -43.50 -5.14
C GLN A 185 35.14 -42.96 -6.47
N TRP A 186 33.86 -42.63 -6.54
CA TRP A 186 33.26 -42.08 -7.74
C TRP A 186 33.84 -40.70 -8.04
N GLN A 187 34.15 -40.48 -9.31
CA GLN A 187 34.61 -39.21 -9.83
C GLN A 187 34.00 -38.96 -11.20
N VAL A 188 33.85 -37.69 -11.54
CA VAL A 188 33.42 -37.28 -12.87
C VAL A 188 34.41 -37.81 -13.92
N SER A 189 33.93 -38.74 -14.74
CA SER A 189 34.75 -39.43 -15.74
C SER A 189 35.03 -38.57 -16.97
N LYS A 190 36.21 -38.78 -17.58
CA LYS A 190 36.61 -38.11 -18.80
C LYS A 190 35.64 -38.37 -19.96
N GLY A 191 34.99 -37.32 -20.45
CA GLY A 191 33.99 -37.39 -21.52
C GLY A 191 32.56 -37.65 -21.04
N SER A 192 32.34 -37.89 -19.73
CA SER A 192 31.02 -38.01 -19.11
C SER A 192 30.70 -36.83 -18.19
N ASN A 193 31.03 -35.60 -18.60
CA ASN A 193 31.00 -34.43 -17.72
C ASN A 193 29.93 -33.39 -18.07
N GLN A 194 29.05 -33.67 -19.03
CA GLN A 194 27.99 -32.74 -19.43
C GLN A 194 26.68 -33.05 -18.70
N LEU A 195 26.17 -32.07 -17.95
CA LEU A 195 24.85 -32.06 -17.32
C LEU A 195 24.04 -30.89 -17.89
N MET A 196 22.98 -31.22 -18.63
CA MET A 196 22.04 -30.25 -19.19
C MET A 196 20.71 -30.37 -18.47
N ILE A 197 20.27 -29.26 -17.86
CA ILE A 197 19.02 -29.16 -17.12
C ILE A 197 18.11 -28.24 -17.92
N GLN A 198 17.01 -28.79 -18.43
CA GLN A 198 16.00 -28.04 -19.17
C GLN A 198 14.75 -27.87 -18.31
N TYR A 199 14.19 -26.67 -18.32
CA TYR A 199 12.96 -26.33 -17.60
C TYR A 199 12.19 -25.24 -18.35
N VAL A 200 10.92 -25.07 -17.99
CA VAL A 200 10.10 -23.96 -18.49
C VAL A 200 10.04 -22.91 -17.41
N ASP A 201 10.54 -21.71 -17.69
CA ASP A 201 10.55 -20.62 -16.72
C ASP A 201 9.12 -20.15 -16.35
N ALA A 202 9.00 -19.29 -15.35
CA ALA A 202 7.70 -18.74 -14.93
C ALA A 202 6.98 -17.91 -16.02
N SER A 203 7.67 -17.52 -17.09
CA SER A 203 7.09 -16.82 -18.24
C SER A 203 6.61 -17.76 -19.35
N GLY A 204 6.80 -19.07 -19.19
CA GLY A 204 6.44 -20.09 -20.16
C GLY A 204 7.50 -20.30 -21.25
N LYS A 205 8.72 -19.80 -21.07
CA LYS A 205 9.82 -19.97 -22.03
C LYS A 205 10.72 -21.13 -21.62
N GLU A 206 11.13 -21.93 -22.60
CA GLU A 206 12.11 -22.99 -22.39
C GLU A 206 13.49 -22.38 -22.12
N SER A 207 14.07 -22.78 -20.99
CA SER A 207 15.39 -22.37 -20.51
C SER A 207 16.24 -23.61 -20.23
N SER A 208 17.54 -23.47 -20.40
CA SER A 208 18.49 -24.57 -20.21
C SER A 208 19.73 -24.12 -19.45
N ILE A 209 20.09 -24.85 -18.40
CA ILE A 209 21.35 -24.69 -17.67
C ILE A 209 22.31 -25.77 -18.16
N ASN A 210 23.46 -25.36 -18.67
CA ASN A 210 24.49 -26.25 -19.20
C ASN A 210 25.70 -26.26 -18.26
N ILE A 211 25.88 -27.36 -17.54
CA ILE A 211 26.97 -27.55 -16.59
C ILE A 211 27.99 -28.51 -17.19
N HIS A 212 29.23 -28.05 -17.26
CA HIS A 212 30.38 -28.86 -17.65
C HIS A 212 31.19 -29.16 -16.40
N ALA A 213 30.89 -30.29 -15.75
CA ALA A 213 31.59 -30.71 -14.55
C ALA A 213 33.10 -30.87 -14.81
N LYS A 214 33.91 -30.61 -13.79
CA LYS A 214 35.36 -30.82 -13.91
C LYS A 214 35.66 -32.31 -13.74
N GLU A 215 36.58 -32.79 -14.58
CA GLU A 215 37.06 -34.17 -14.51
C GLU A 215 37.80 -34.38 -13.19
N GLY A 216 37.47 -35.48 -12.49
CA GLY A 216 38.09 -35.83 -11.21
C GLY A 216 37.39 -35.29 -9.96
N ASP A 217 36.40 -34.38 -10.10
CA ASP A 217 35.59 -33.92 -8.97
C ASP A 217 34.78 -35.10 -8.40
N ASP A 218 34.71 -35.19 -7.07
CA ASP A 218 33.77 -36.08 -6.36
C ASP A 218 32.33 -35.53 -6.38
N VAL A 219 31.38 -36.24 -5.77
CA VAL A 219 29.95 -35.84 -5.81
C VAL A 219 29.68 -34.56 -5.01
N GLU A 220 30.39 -34.34 -3.90
CA GLU A 220 30.31 -33.13 -3.09
C GLU A 220 30.92 -31.90 -3.78
N GLU A 221 32.07 -32.08 -4.41
CA GLU A 221 32.74 -31.08 -5.25
C GLU A 221 31.88 -30.74 -6.47
N LEU A 222 31.25 -31.75 -7.10
CA LEU A 222 30.28 -31.54 -8.17
C LEU A 222 29.09 -30.70 -7.70
N ALA A 223 28.48 -31.04 -6.56
CA ALA A 223 27.37 -30.26 -6.01
C ALA A 223 27.77 -28.80 -5.74
N THR A 224 28.96 -28.60 -5.17
CA THR A 224 29.54 -27.27 -4.94
C THR A 224 29.78 -26.52 -6.25
N TYR A 225 30.30 -27.22 -7.27
CA TYR A 225 30.54 -26.65 -8.59
C TYR A 225 29.23 -26.22 -9.25
N ILE A 226 28.18 -27.05 -9.19
CA ILE A 226 26.84 -26.74 -9.70
C ILE A 226 26.30 -25.46 -9.05
N ASN A 227 26.36 -25.36 -7.72
CA ASN A 227 25.94 -24.15 -6.98
C ASN A 227 26.73 -22.90 -7.37
N GLY A 228 27.99 -23.06 -7.80
CA GLY A 228 28.82 -21.96 -8.27
C GLY A 228 28.54 -21.51 -9.71
N GLN A 229 27.76 -22.27 -10.49
CA GLN A 229 27.44 -21.93 -11.89
C GLN A 229 26.09 -21.23 -12.05
N THR A 230 25.17 -21.38 -11.10
CA THR A 230 23.81 -20.85 -11.23
C THR A 230 23.20 -20.55 -9.85
N ASP A 231 22.44 -19.46 -9.78
CA ASP A 231 21.65 -19.09 -8.61
C ASP A 231 20.21 -19.65 -8.68
N GLU A 232 19.82 -20.27 -9.79
CA GLU A 232 18.44 -20.71 -10.05
C GLU A 232 18.09 -22.05 -9.38
N LEU A 233 19.11 -22.85 -9.04
CA LEU A 233 18.96 -24.14 -8.37
C LEU A 233 19.99 -24.30 -7.26
N SER A 234 19.74 -25.24 -6.38
CA SER A 234 20.67 -25.66 -5.34
C SER A 234 20.93 -27.15 -5.46
N ALA A 235 22.20 -27.54 -5.41
CA ALA A 235 22.66 -28.90 -5.38
C ALA A 235 23.23 -29.27 -4.01
N SER A 236 22.96 -30.48 -3.55
CA SER A 236 23.44 -31.02 -2.28
C SER A 236 23.62 -32.54 -2.37
N VAL A 237 24.21 -33.17 -1.35
CA VAL A 237 24.48 -34.62 -1.36
C VAL A 237 23.95 -35.24 -0.08
N ASN A 238 23.23 -36.35 -0.18
CA ASN A 238 22.75 -37.06 1.01
C ASN A 238 23.80 -38.00 1.61
N GLU A 239 23.46 -38.58 2.76
CA GLU A 239 24.31 -39.53 3.49
C GLU A 239 24.59 -40.81 2.69
N ASP A 240 23.80 -41.09 1.66
CA ASP A 240 23.92 -42.23 0.78
C ASP A 240 24.76 -41.91 -0.48
N GLY A 241 25.39 -40.74 -0.57
CA GLY A 241 26.21 -40.33 -1.73
C GLY A 241 25.39 -40.04 -3.00
N GLN A 242 24.13 -39.69 -2.87
CA GLN A 242 23.25 -39.33 -3.99
C GLN A 242 23.20 -37.80 -4.13
N LEU A 243 23.40 -37.32 -5.37
CA LEU A 243 23.19 -35.93 -5.71
C LEU A 243 21.71 -35.56 -5.59
N GLN A 244 21.45 -34.40 -5.01
CA GLN A 244 20.12 -33.83 -4.85
C GLN A 244 20.11 -32.45 -5.49
N ILE A 245 19.03 -32.13 -6.20
CA ILE A 245 18.84 -30.82 -6.83
C ILE A 245 17.48 -30.28 -6.42
N PHE A 246 17.47 -29.04 -5.95
CA PHE A 246 16.29 -28.29 -5.62
C PHE A 246 16.19 -27.06 -6.52
N MET A 247 15.00 -26.79 -7.05
CA MET A 247 14.70 -25.57 -7.80
C MET A 247 13.43 -24.94 -7.27
N ALA A 248 13.49 -23.64 -6.94
CA ALA A 248 12.36 -22.90 -6.41
C ALA A 248 11.18 -22.89 -7.40
N GLY A 249 9.96 -23.08 -6.92
CA GLY A 249 8.76 -23.14 -7.77
C GLY A 249 8.51 -21.83 -8.54
N LYS A 250 8.94 -20.70 -8.00
CA LYS A 250 8.87 -19.40 -8.69
C LYS A 250 9.73 -19.31 -9.96
N GLU A 251 10.75 -20.17 -10.10
CA GLU A 251 11.66 -20.16 -11.25
C GLU A 251 11.21 -21.11 -12.35
N THR A 252 10.27 -22.02 -12.08
CA THR A 252 9.82 -23.03 -13.05
C THR A 252 8.31 -23.25 -13.04
N SER A 253 7.70 -23.25 -14.22
CA SER A 253 6.29 -23.57 -14.41
C SER A 253 6.02 -25.08 -14.48
N GLY A 254 7.05 -25.93 -14.38
CA GLY A 254 6.93 -27.38 -14.48
C GLY A 254 8.13 -28.15 -13.93
N THR A 255 8.21 -29.43 -14.31
CA THR A 255 9.32 -30.30 -13.89
C THR A 255 10.58 -30.04 -14.72
N LEU A 256 11.73 -30.30 -14.13
CA LEU A 256 13.03 -30.26 -14.77
C LEU A 256 13.23 -31.57 -15.54
N SER A 257 13.87 -31.48 -16.70
CA SER A 257 14.39 -32.63 -17.43
C SER A 257 15.92 -32.56 -17.48
N PHE A 258 16.54 -33.69 -17.14
CA PHE A 258 18.00 -33.84 -17.10
C PHE A 258 18.46 -34.62 -18.34
N SER A 259 19.47 -34.11 -19.02
CA SER A 259 20.06 -34.74 -20.21
C SER A 259 21.58 -34.53 -20.25
N GLY A 260 22.27 -35.25 -21.13
CA GLY A 260 23.73 -35.24 -21.21
C GLY A 260 24.38 -36.45 -20.52
N SER A 261 25.66 -36.63 -20.79
CA SER A 261 26.41 -37.82 -20.39
C SER A 261 26.45 -38.03 -18.87
N LEU A 262 26.52 -36.94 -18.08
CA LEU A 262 26.54 -37.02 -16.62
C LEU A 262 25.14 -37.30 -16.05
N ALA A 263 24.08 -36.79 -16.69
CA ALA A 263 22.71 -37.03 -16.27
C ALA A 263 22.32 -38.52 -16.39
N GLU A 264 22.78 -39.20 -17.44
CA GLU A 264 22.56 -40.64 -17.65
C GLU A 264 23.19 -41.49 -16.54
N GLU A 265 24.31 -41.05 -15.99
CA GLU A 265 25.02 -41.74 -14.90
C GLU A 265 24.37 -41.47 -13.53
N LEU A 266 23.99 -40.22 -13.25
CA LEU A 266 23.37 -39.81 -12.00
C LEU A 266 21.92 -40.31 -11.86
N GLN A 267 21.20 -40.45 -12.97
CA GLN A 267 19.80 -40.89 -13.04
C GLN A 267 18.90 -40.08 -12.10
N MET A 268 18.87 -38.76 -12.28
CA MET A 268 18.05 -37.85 -11.48
C MET A 268 16.56 -38.17 -11.65
N ASP A 269 15.86 -38.41 -10.55
CA ASP A 269 14.42 -38.69 -10.52
C ASP A 269 13.69 -37.61 -9.71
N LEU A 270 12.43 -37.35 -10.08
CA LEU A 270 11.60 -36.39 -9.36
C LEU A 270 11.20 -37.00 -8.03
N LYS A 271 11.60 -36.37 -6.92
CA LYS A 271 11.11 -36.72 -5.59
C LYS A 271 9.73 -36.13 -5.35
N GLY A 272 9.50 -34.90 -5.80
CA GLY A 272 8.22 -34.21 -5.68
C GLY A 272 8.37 -32.71 -5.46
N TYR A 273 7.26 -32.07 -5.11
CA TYR A 273 7.24 -30.68 -4.67
C TYR A 273 7.36 -30.65 -3.14
N GLU A 274 8.34 -29.91 -2.61
CA GLU A 274 8.59 -29.76 -1.16
C GLU A 274 8.29 -28.31 -0.75
N SER A 275 7.38 -28.11 0.21
CA SER A 275 7.14 -26.81 0.87
C SER A 275 7.76 -26.76 2.28
N VAL A 276 7.67 -25.61 2.94
CA VAL A 276 8.15 -25.44 4.33
C VAL A 276 7.45 -26.40 5.31
N ASN A 277 6.20 -26.78 5.01
CA ASN A 277 5.44 -27.72 5.83
C ASN A 277 5.96 -29.16 5.75
N ASP A 278 6.60 -29.54 4.64
CA ASP A 278 7.02 -30.91 4.35
C ASP A 278 8.48 -31.18 4.76
N LEU A 279 9.11 -30.23 5.47
CA LEU A 279 10.53 -30.31 5.83
C LEU A 279 10.81 -31.44 6.82
N ASP A 280 11.72 -32.32 6.41
CA ASP A 280 12.25 -33.41 7.22
C ASP A 280 13.78 -33.29 7.33
N ILE A 281 14.23 -32.86 8.50
CA ILE A 281 15.65 -32.66 8.84
C ILE A 281 16.23 -33.83 9.66
N ARG A 282 15.57 -34.99 9.71
CA ARG A 282 16.07 -36.16 10.45
C ARG A 282 17.30 -36.82 9.82
N SER A 283 17.66 -36.43 8.59
CA SER A 283 18.85 -36.88 7.84
C SER A 283 19.69 -35.67 7.40
N ALA A 284 21.01 -35.83 7.22
CA ALA A 284 21.85 -34.72 6.73
C ALA A 284 21.42 -34.24 5.34
N GLY A 285 21.10 -35.15 4.42
CA GLY A 285 20.60 -34.78 3.10
C GLY A 285 19.25 -34.06 3.17
N GLY A 286 18.33 -34.51 4.03
CA GLY A 286 17.07 -33.81 4.30
C GLY A 286 17.30 -32.40 4.84
N ALA A 287 18.22 -32.25 5.78
CA ALA A 287 18.60 -30.98 6.37
C ALA A 287 19.23 -30.01 5.35
N GLN A 288 20.08 -30.48 4.44
CA GLN A 288 20.65 -29.65 3.38
C GLN A 288 19.60 -29.15 2.40
N ARG A 289 18.66 -30.01 1.97
CA ARG A 289 17.54 -29.56 1.10
C ARG A 289 16.61 -28.59 1.84
N ALA A 290 16.38 -28.80 3.13
CA ALA A 290 15.56 -27.90 3.93
C ALA A 290 16.13 -26.47 3.94
N VAL A 291 17.46 -26.30 3.93
CA VAL A 291 18.08 -24.97 3.79
C VAL A 291 17.66 -24.30 2.47
N SER A 292 17.69 -25.01 1.34
CA SER A 292 17.28 -24.45 0.04
C SER A 292 15.80 -24.07 -0.02
N VAL A 293 14.93 -24.89 0.58
CA VAL A 293 13.49 -24.58 0.69
C VAL A 293 13.28 -23.35 1.58
N LEU A 294 13.98 -23.28 2.72
CA LEU A 294 13.87 -22.15 3.65
C LEU A 294 14.44 -20.85 3.06
N ASP A 295 15.52 -20.92 2.27
CA ASP A 295 16.05 -19.76 1.55
C ASP A 295 15.05 -19.25 0.50
N THR A 296 14.34 -20.16 -0.18
CA THR A 296 13.24 -19.80 -1.08
C THR A 296 12.09 -19.13 -0.34
N ALA A 297 11.68 -19.70 0.79
CA ALA A 297 10.64 -19.14 1.66
C ALA A 297 11.01 -17.75 2.20
N LEU A 298 12.25 -17.56 2.66
CA LEU A 298 12.76 -16.28 3.12
C LEU A 298 12.72 -15.24 2.00
N GLN A 299 13.22 -15.59 0.82
CA GLN A 299 13.19 -14.69 -0.34
C GLN A 299 11.76 -14.31 -0.74
N TYR A 300 10.82 -15.25 -0.66
CA TYR A 300 9.42 -14.99 -0.93
C TYR A 300 8.83 -13.98 0.07
N VAL A 301 9.04 -14.19 1.37
CA VAL A 301 8.59 -13.25 2.42
C VAL A 301 9.23 -11.88 2.23
N ASP A 302 10.54 -11.81 2.06
CA ASP A 302 11.27 -10.54 1.88
C ASP A 302 10.84 -9.79 0.62
N SER A 303 10.55 -10.49 -0.48
CA SER A 303 10.03 -9.88 -1.71
C SER A 303 8.68 -9.19 -1.46
N HIS A 304 7.79 -9.84 -0.69
CA HIS A 304 6.48 -9.29 -0.39
C HIS A 304 6.55 -8.12 0.59
N ARG A 305 7.45 -8.18 1.58
CA ARG A 305 7.75 -7.07 2.50
C ARG A 305 8.26 -5.84 1.74
N ALA A 306 9.15 -6.05 0.75
CA ALA A 306 9.62 -4.98 -0.12
C ALA A 306 8.48 -4.34 -0.94
N GLU A 307 7.58 -5.16 -1.51
CA GLU A 307 6.37 -4.68 -2.20
C GLU A 307 5.48 -3.83 -1.27
N LEU A 308 5.26 -4.27 -0.03
CA LEU A 308 4.49 -3.50 0.96
C LEU A 308 5.18 -2.21 1.35
N GLY A 309 6.51 -2.20 1.52
CA GLY A 309 7.26 -0.98 1.78
C GLY A 309 7.11 0.06 0.65
N ALA A 310 7.16 -0.39 -0.60
CA ALA A 310 6.92 0.48 -1.76
C ALA A 310 5.48 1.02 -1.79
N LEU A 311 4.48 0.18 -1.47
CA LEU A 311 3.09 0.63 -1.35
C LEU A 311 2.90 1.60 -0.20
N GLN A 312 3.48 1.37 0.98
CA GLN A 312 3.44 2.31 2.10
C GLN A 312 3.97 3.70 1.68
N ASN A 313 5.12 3.76 1.01
CA ASN A 313 5.67 5.01 0.47
C ASN A 313 4.70 5.69 -0.51
N ARG A 314 4.11 4.91 -1.42
CA ARG A 314 3.12 5.43 -2.38
C ARG A 314 1.90 6.02 -1.67
N PHE A 315 1.39 5.36 -0.62
CA PHE A 315 0.28 5.88 0.19
C PHE A 315 0.69 7.15 0.94
N SER A 316 1.87 7.22 1.53
CA SER A 316 2.38 8.43 2.19
C SER A 316 2.51 9.61 1.22
N HIS A 317 3.03 9.38 0.01
CA HIS A 317 3.08 10.42 -1.03
C HIS A 317 1.69 10.85 -1.48
N ALA A 318 0.75 9.91 -1.62
CA ALA A 318 -0.63 10.22 -1.95
C ALA A 318 -1.29 11.08 -0.87
N ILE A 319 -1.14 10.72 0.41
CA ILE A 319 -1.65 11.50 1.56
C ILE A 319 -1.13 12.94 1.51
N ASN A 320 0.19 13.13 1.40
CA ASN A 320 0.79 14.46 1.32
C ASN A 320 0.26 15.27 0.12
N ASN A 321 0.02 14.62 -1.03
CA ASN A 321 -0.58 15.28 -2.18
C ASN A 321 -2.06 15.65 -1.93
N LEU A 322 -2.85 14.77 -1.33
CA LEU A 322 -4.25 15.02 -1.00
C LEU A 322 -4.36 16.18 0.00
N ASP A 323 -3.50 16.25 1.00
CA ASP A 323 -3.45 17.33 1.98
C ASP A 323 -3.11 18.67 1.33
N ASN A 324 -2.11 18.70 0.43
CA ASN A 324 -1.77 19.89 -0.34
C ASN A 324 -2.93 20.35 -1.25
N VAL A 325 -3.61 19.41 -1.92
CA VAL A 325 -4.78 19.73 -2.74
C VAL A 325 -5.91 20.26 -1.85
N HIS A 326 -6.14 19.62 -0.70
CA HIS A 326 -7.15 20.03 0.28
C HIS A 326 -6.89 21.47 0.76
N GLU A 327 -5.66 21.82 1.14
CA GLU A 327 -5.29 23.17 1.55
C GLU A 327 -5.54 24.21 0.43
N ASN A 328 -5.16 23.89 -0.81
CA ASN A 328 -5.38 24.77 -1.95
C ASN A 328 -6.88 24.98 -2.27
N LEU A 329 -7.69 23.93 -2.13
CA LEU A 329 -9.15 24.03 -2.27
C LEU A 329 -9.77 24.82 -1.13
N ALA A 330 -9.30 24.65 0.11
CA ALA A 330 -9.74 25.40 1.28
C ALA A 330 -9.43 26.89 1.12
N ALA A 331 -8.22 27.25 0.71
CA ALA A 331 -7.83 28.62 0.41
C ALA A 331 -8.65 29.22 -0.74
N SER A 332 -8.96 28.43 -1.77
CA SER A 332 -9.82 28.85 -2.88
C SER A 332 -11.26 29.06 -2.45
N ASN A 333 -11.81 28.17 -1.62
CA ASN A 333 -13.14 28.29 -1.06
C ASN A 333 -13.25 29.50 -0.13
N SER A 334 -12.23 29.77 0.68
CA SER A 334 -12.15 30.95 1.55
C SER A 334 -12.23 32.25 0.76
N ARG A 335 -11.46 32.39 -0.33
CA ARG A 335 -11.56 33.58 -1.22
C ARG A 335 -12.95 33.80 -1.82
N ILE A 336 -13.69 32.71 -2.07
CA ILE A 336 -15.02 32.76 -2.65
C ILE A 336 -16.06 33.09 -1.57
N LYS A 337 -16.02 32.40 -0.43
CA LYS A 337 -17.10 32.37 0.54
C LYS A 337 -16.88 33.28 1.74
N ASP A 338 -15.65 33.48 2.18
CA ASP A 338 -15.36 34.19 3.43
C ASP A 338 -15.40 35.71 3.23
N ALA A 339 -15.82 36.42 4.29
CA ALA A 339 -15.87 37.87 4.32
C ALA A 339 -14.56 38.47 4.85
N ASP A 340 -14.07 39.51 4.18
CA ASP A 340 -13.01 40.35 4.71
C ASP A 340 -13.59 41.29 5.77
N TYR A 341 -13.29 41.01 7.04
CA TYR A 341 -13.75 41.79 8.19
C TYR A 341 -13.40 43.28 8.09
N ALA A 342 -12.21 43.64 7.60
CA ALA A 342 -11.80 45.03 7.50
C ALA A 342 -12.67 45.78 6.47
N LYS A 343 -12.91 45.14 5.33
CA LYS A 343 -13.78 45.68 4.28
C LYS A 343 -15.24 45.77 4.74
N GLU A 344 -15.80 44.73 5.34
CA GLU A 344 -17.20 44.72 5.78
C GLU A 344 -17.45 45.65 6.97
N THR A 345 -16.47 45.82 7.88
CA THR A 345 -16.58 46.81 8.96
C THR A 345 -16.60 48.23 8.43
N THR A 346 -15.73 48.53 7.45
CA THR A 346 -15.72 49.85 6.79
C THR A 346 -17.05 50.12 6.08
N GLN A 347 -17.58 49.11 5.38
CA GLN A 347 -18.88 49.20 4.73
C GLN A 347 -20.01 49.40 5.75
N MET A 348 -20.02 48.63 6.84
CA MET A 348 -20.99 48.77 7.93
C MET A 348 -21.00 50.19 8.50
N ILE A 349 -19.83 50.72 8.86
CA ILE A 349 -19.69 52.09 9.40
C ILE A 349 -20.20 53.12 8.38
N LYS A 350 -19.82 52.98 7.11
CA LYS A 350 -20.32 53.83 6.02
C LYS A 350 -21.85 53.81 5.94
N GLN A 351 -22.47 52.63 6.02
CA GLN A 351 -23.93 52.50 5.97
C GLN A 351 -24.61 53.04 7.23
N GLN A 352 -24.01 52.90 8.41
CA GLN A 352 -24.49 53.53 9.65
C GLN A 352 -24.48 55.06 9.54
N ILE A 353 -23.39 55.65 9.04
CA ILE A 353 -23.30 57.10 8.81
C ILE A 353 -24.35 57.55 7.78
N LEU A 354 -24.50 56.83 6.66
CA LEU A 354 -25.52 57.14 5.65
C LEU A 354 -26.95 57.02 6.19
N GLN A 355 -27.22 56.05 7.06
CA GLN A 355 -28.50 55.92 7.74
C GLN A 355 -28.77 57.16 8.62
N GLN A 356 -27.81 57.57 9.46
CA GLN A 356 -27.92 58.76 10.32
C GLN A 356 -28.07 60.07 9.51
N VAL A 357 -27.34 60.21 8.40
CA VAL A 357 -27.45 61.37 7.51
C VAL A 357 -28.81 61.37 6.80
N SER A 358 -29.26 60.23 6.30
CA SER A 358 -30.54 60.12 5.59
C SER A 358 -31.74 60.36 6.50
N THR A 359 -31.70 59.95 7.77
CA THR A 359 -32.76 60.27 8.75
C THR A 359 -32.81 61.77 9.04
N SER A 360 -31.65 62.43 9.18
CA SER A 360 -31.55 63.88 9.37
C SER A 360 -32.08 64.65 8.16
N ILE A 361 -31.65 64.29 6.94
CA ILE A 361 -32.12 64.89 5.69
C ILE A 361 -33.61 64.63 5.48
N LEU A 362 -34.11 63.43 5.79
CA LEU A 362 -35.54 63.12 5.72
C LEU A 362 -36.35 64.01 6.68
N ALA A 363 -35.85 64.21 7.91
CA ALA A 363 -36.48 65.11 8.88
C ALA A 363 -36.48 66.56 8.38
N GLN A 364 -35.41 67.02 7.74
CA GLN A 364 -35.32 68.36 7.15
C GLN A 364 -36.21 68.51 5.90
N ALA A 365 -36.22 67.53 5.01
CA ALA A 365 -37.05 67.50 3.81
C ALA A 365 -38.55 67.51 4.15
N LYS A 366 -38.95 66.84 5.24
CA LYS A 366 -40.34 66.88 5.76
C LYS A 366 -40.75 68.25 6.30
N LYS A 367 -39.81 69.11 6.70
CA LYS A 367 -40.09 70.48 7.19
C LYS A 367 -40.22 71.52 6.06
N GLN A 368 -39.68 71.26 4.87
CA GLN A 368 -39.72 72.20 3.73
C GLN A 368 -41.13 72.61 3.28
N PRO A 369 -42.12 71.71 3.15
CA PRO A 369 -43.49 72.09 2.78
C PRO A 369 -44.15 73.00 3.83
N ASN A 370 -43.89 72.77 5.13
CA ASN A 370 -44.43 73.58 6.21
C ASN A 370 -43.85 75.00 6.21
N MET A 371 -42.57 75.16 5.86
CA MET A 371 -41.95 76.49 5.70
C MET A 371 -42.54 77.23 4.49
N ALA A 372 -42.86 76.54 3.39
CA ALA A 372 -43.49 77.15 2.23
C ALA A 372 -44.94 77.58 2.52
N LEU A 373 -45.70 76.78 3.27
CA LEU A 373 -47.04 77.14 3.76
C LEU A 373 -47.00 78.34 4.72
N SER A 374 -45.99 78.41 5.58
CA SER A 374 -45.75 79.55 6.49
C SER A 374 -45.37 80.86 5.79
N LEU A 375 -44.88 80.81 4.55
CA LEU A 375 -44.50 81.99 3.77
C LEU A 375 -45.65 82.49 2.85
N LEU A 376 -46.71 81.69 2.69
CA LEU A 376 -47.90 82.00 1.92
C LEU A 376 -49.11 82.38 2.80
N GLY A 377 -48.94 82.32 4.12
CA GLY A 377 -49.96 82.62 5.14
C GLY A 377 -49.66 83.91 5.89
#